data_AF-A0A2K6UMX1-F1
#
_entry.id   AF-A0A2K6UMX1-F1
#
_cell.length_a   1.000
_cell.length_b   1.000
_cell.length_c   1.000
_cell.angle_alpha   90.00
_cell.angle_beta   90.00
_cell.angle_gamma   90.00
#
_symmetry.space_group_name_H-M   'P 1'
#
loop_
_entity.id
_entity.type
_entity.pdbx_description
1 polymer ?
#
loop_
_entity_poly.entity_id
_entity_poly.type
_entity_poly.pdbx_seq_one_letter_code
_entity_poly.pdbx_strand_id
1 'polypeptide(L)'
;MYFLSWFRGKLLPACKRSQITWFVSWNPCLYCVAKVAEFLAEHPNVTLTVSTARLYCYWKKDWRRALRKLCQTGARVKIMDYEEFEYCWENFVYKEYKPSMCWDKDNYGFLRRKLQEILRHPMNAMYPGIFYFHFRNLRKAYGRNETWLCFTVEGIMNGSIVSGKSGVFRNQVGSDPSCHAEMCFLSWFRHNMLSPNKDYEVTWYASWSPCPKCAGPVAEFLARHRNVRLTIFTARLYYFWNPDFQQGLRRLSQEGASVLIMDYEDFEYCWDNFVYNDGQTFKPWKILQDNSLSLHITLQEILQ
;
A
#
# COMPACT_ATOMS: atom_id res chain seq x y z
N MET A 1 -4.80 14.61 -24.58
CA MET A 1 -6.22 14.95 -24.83
C MET A 1 -6.68 14.55 -26.23
N TYR A 2 -5.87 14.76 -27.27
CA TYR A 2 -6.17 14.33 -28.64
C TYR A 2 -6.67 12.87 -28.76
N PHE A 3 -6.07 11.93 -28.03
CA PHE A 3 -6.53 10.54 -28.01
C PHE A 3 -8.02 10.41 -27.64
N LEU A 4 -8.49 11.08 -26.58
CA LEU A 4 -9.87 10.95 -26.12
C LEU A 4 -10.85 11.54 -27.16
N SER A 5 -10.47 12.65 -27.80
CA SER A 5 -11.24 13.23 -28.90
C SER A 5 -11.32 12.29 -30.10
N TRP A 6 -10.20 11.68 -30.46
CA TRP A 6 -10.14 10.72 -31.57
C TRP A 6 -10.94 9.45 -31.27
N PHE A 7 -10.83 8.92 -30.04
CA PHE A 7 -11.50 7.69 -29.64
C PHE A 7 -13.02 7.85 -29.58
N ARG A 8 -13.53 8.98 -29.07
CA ARG A 8 -14.97 9.28 -29.08
C ARG A 8 -15.56 9.33 -30.50
N GLY A 9 -14.76 9.70 -31.50
CA GLY A 9 -15.16 9.68 -32.91
C GLY A 9 -15.19 8.28 -33.54
N LYS A 10 -14.74 7.24 -32.82
CA LYS A 10 -14.74 5.84 -33.28
C LYS A 10 -15.76 5.06 -32.43
N LEU A 11 -16.95 4.84 -32.99
CA LEU A 11 -17.99 4.02 -32.38
C LEU A 11 -17.46 2.60 -32.12
N LEU A 12 -17.16 2.28 -30.87
CA LEU A 12 -17.03 0.89 -30.45
C LEU A 12 -18.43 0.27 -30.40
N PRO A 13 -18.63 -0.98 -30.90
CA PRO A 13 -19.85 -1.70 -30.64
C PRO A 13 -20.09 -1.78 -29.13
N ALA A 14 -21.26 -1.34 -28.66
CA ALA A 14 -21.57 -1.20 -27.22
C ALA A 14 -21.30 -2.47 -26.40
N CYS A 15 -21.28 -3.65 -27.03
CA CYS A 15 -21.08 -4.94 -26.39
C CYS A 15 -19.62 -5.45 -26.34
N LYS A 16 -18.64 -4.78 -26.97
CA LYS A 16 -17.25 -5.26 -26.95
C LYS A 16 -16.46 -4.60 -25.82
N ARG A 17 -15.91 -5.44 -24.93
CA ARG A 17 -14.88 -4.98 -23.99
C ARG A 17 -13.62 -4.60 -24.76
N SER A 18 -13.06 -3.44 -24.46
CA SER A 18 -11.83 -2.95 -25.09
C SER A 18 -10.77 -2.69 -24.05
N GLN A 19 -9.55 -3.12 -24.34
CA GLN A 19 -8.39 -2.85 -23.51
C GLN A 19 -7.50 -1.85 -24.24
N ILE A 20 -7.28 -0.71 -23.60
CA ILE A 20 -6.43 0.36 -24.11
C ILE A 20 -5.15 0.36 -23.29
N THR A 21 -4.00 0.31 -23.96
CA THR A 21 -2.70 0.52 -23.33
C THR A 21 -2.07 1.79 -23.89
N TRP A 22 -1.73 2.72 -23.00
CA TRP A 22 -0.97 3.92 -23.34
C TRP A 22 0.48 3.73 -22.90
N PHE A 23 1.40 3.88 -23.83
CA PHE A 23 2.83 4.03 -23.55
C PHE A 23 3.15 5.51 -23.60
N VAL A 24 3.40 6.12 -22.44
CA VAL A 24 3.62 7.56 -22.32
C VAL A 24 5.01 7.86 -21.77
N SER A 25 5.67 8.88 -22.32
CA SER A 25 6.99 9.30 -21.87
C SER A 25 6.98 9.90 -20.45
N TRP A 26 5.83 10.43 -20.03
CA TRP A 26 5.56 11.04 -18.73
C TRP A 26 4.12 10.76 -18.29
N ASN A 27 3.89 10.66 -16.99
CA ASN A 27 2.54 10.43 -16.49
C ASN A 27 1.61 11.63 -16.76
N PRO A 28 0.29 11.39 -16.93
CA PRO A 28 -0.67 12.46 -17.18
C PRO A 28 -0.72 13.51 -16.05
N CYS A 29 -0.95 14.77 -16.43
CA CYS A 29 -1.20 15.86 -15.48
C CYS A 29 -2.61 15.81 -14.89
N LEU A 30 -2.87 16.59 -13.83
CA LEU A 30 -4.15 16.57 -13.12
C LEU A 30 -5.35 16.87 -14.04
N TYR A 31 -5.19 17.80 -14.99
CA TYR A 31 -6.23 18.12 -15.98
C TYR A 31 -6.51 16.92 -16.91
N CYS A 32 -5.45 16.31 -17.46
CA CYS A 32 -5.60 15.12 -18.30
C CYS A 32 -6.26 13.96 -17.54
N VAL A 33 -5.89 13.75 -16.27
CA VAL A 33 -6.50 12.72 -15.42
C VAL A 33 -7.99 12.98 -15.19
N ALA A 34 -8.39 14.24 -14.96
CA ALA A 34 -9.81 14.58 -14.81
C ALA A 34 -10.62 14.17 -16.05
N LYS A 35 -10.07 14.41 -17.25
CA LYS A 35 -10.72 14.04 -18.50
C LYS A 35 -10.71 12.54 -18.79
N VAL A 36 -9.66 11.84 -18.39
CA VAL A 36 -9.64 10.37 -18.43
C VAL A 36 -10.68 9.78 -17.48
N ALA A 37 -10.89 10.39 -16.31
CA ALA A 37 -11.92 9.97 -15.36
C ALA A 37 -13.33 10.09 -15.94
N GLU A 38 -13.65 11.24 -16.55
CA GLU A 38 -14.92 11.46 -17.27
C GLU A 38 -15.13 10.38 -18.35
N PHE A 39 -14.09 10.14 -19.17
CA PHE A 39 -14.14 9.15 -20.22
C PHE A 39 -14.38 7.72 -19.71
N LEU A 40 -13.67 7.27 -18.67
CA LEU A 40 -13.84 5.92 -18.14
C LEU A 40 -15.19 5.73 -17.45
N ALA A 41 -15.76 6.79 -16.88
CA ALA A 41 -17.12 6.76 -16.32
C ALA A 41 -18.19 6.62 -17.42
N GLU A 42 -17.99 7.28 -18.57
CA GLU A 42 -18.89 7.16 -19.75
C GLU A 42 -18.77 5.79 -20.45
N HIS A 43 -17.66 5.09 -20.28
CA HIS A 43 -17.34 3.87 -21.02
C HIS A 43 -16.95 2.69 -20.10
N PRO A 44 -17.92 2.05 -19.41
CA PRO A 44 -17.64 0.98 -18.43
C PRO A 44 -17.04 -0.29 -19.05
N ASN A 45 -17.16 -0.47 -20.37
CA ASN A 45 -16.59 -1.60 -21.11
C ASN A 45 -15.13 -1.39 -21.52
N VAL A 46 -14.55 -0.22 -21.21
CA VAL A 46 -13.17 0.11 -21.53
C VAL A 46 -12.29 -0.03 -20.29
N THR A 47 -11.19 -0.77 -20.44
CA THR A 47 -10.12 -0.81 -19.43
C THR A 47 -8.92 -0.05 -19.96
N LEU A 48 -8.30 0.76 -19.10
CA LEU A 48 -7.14 1.57 -19.45
C LEU A 48 -5.93 1.15 -18.62
N THR A 49 -4.82 0.87 -19.30
CA THR A 49 -3.49 0.74 -18.70
C THR A 49 -2.61 1.88 -19.18
N VAL A 50 -2.06 2.65 -18.26
CA VAL A 50 -1.09 3.72 -18.53
C VAL A 50 0.26 3.24 -18.06
N SER A 51 1.12 2.88 -19.02
CA SER A 51 2.52 2.57 -18.78
C SER A 51 3.37 3.81 -19.03
N THR A 52 4.03 4.31 -17.98
CA THR A 52 4.82 5.54 -18.04
C THR A 52 6.32 5.24 -17.98
N ALA A 53 7.09 5.80 -18.91
CA ALA A 53 8.54 5.66 -18.92
C ALA A 53 9.18 6.37 -17.71
N ARG A 54 8.66 7.54 -17.33
CA ARG A 54 9.18 8.37 -16.24
C ARG A 54 8.06 8.99 -15.41
N LEU A 55 8.36 9.32 -14.16
CA LEU A 55 7.45 10.05 -13.28
C LEU A 55 7.75 11.56 -13.35
N TYR A 56 6.81 12.34 -13.85
CA TYR A 56 6.95 13.79 -14.00
C TYR A 56 6.68 14.50 -12.68
N CYS A 57 7.62 15.33 -12.23
CA CYS A 57 7.51 16.15 -11.02
C CYS A 57 6.93 15.41 -9.81
N TYR A 58 7.31 14.15 -9.59
CA TYR A 58 6.71 13.30 -8.55
C TYR A 58 6.96 13.81 -7.12
N TRP A 59 7.89 14.72 -6.92
CA TRP A 59 8.09 15.44 -5.66
C TRP A 59 6.97 16.47 -5.40
N LYS A 60 6.32 17.00 -6.44
CA LYS A 60 5.22 17.98 -6.32
C LYS A 60 3.90 17.29 -5.97
N LYS A 61 3.09 17.97 -5.16
CA LYS A 61 1.81 17.46 -4.62
C LYS A 61 0.80 17.08 -5.69
N ASP A 62 0.57 17.98 -6.66
CA ASP A 62 -0.50 17.80 -7.65
C ASP A 62 -0.28 16.61 -8.57
N TRP A 63 0.98 16.27 -8.86
CA TRP A 63 1.35 15.14 -9.70
C TRP A 63 1.16 13.80 -8.97
N ARG A 64 1.46 13.75 -7.67
CA ARG A 64 1.13 12.60 -6.83
C ARG A 64 -0.39 12.42 -6.73
N ARG A 65 -1.13 13.51 -6.57
CA ARG A 65 -2.60 13.49 -6.54
C ARG A 65 -3.19 13.03 -7.88
N ALA A 66 -2.63 13.47 -9.01
CA ALA A 66 -3.05 13.07 -10.34
C ALA A 66 -2.92 11.55 -10.53
N LEU A 67 -1.77 10.97 -10.18
CA LEU A 67 -1.54 9.52 -10.25
C LEU A 67 -2.51 8.71 -9.38
N ARG A 68 -2.74 9.15 -8.13
CA ARG A 68 -3.74 8.53 -7.24
C ARG A 68 -5.14 8.60 -7.82
N LYS A 69 -5.54 9.78 -8.31
CA LYS A 69 -6.87 10.00 -8.89
C LYS A 69 -7.07 9.14 -10.14
N LEU A 70 -6.02 8.98 -10.96
CA LEU A 70 -6.05 8.10 -12.13
C LEU A 70 -6.26 6.64 -11.74
N CYS A 71 -5.57 6.16 -10.70
CA CYS A 71 -5.80 4.78 -10.22
C CYS A 71 -7.22 4.59 -9.67
N GLN A 72 -7.78 5.61 -9.01
CA GLN A 72 -9.15 5.59 -8.48
C GLN A 72 -10.23 5.54 -9.57
N THR A 73 -9.92 5.89 -10.83
CA THR A 73 -10.87 5.72 -11.94
C THR A 73 -10.94 4.29 -12.46
N GLY A 74 -10.20 3.34 -11.86
CA GLY A 74 -10.05 1.99 -12.37
C GLY A 74 -8.96 1.82 -13.44
N ALA A 75 -8.25 2.90 -13.80
CA ALA A 75 -7.10 2.79 -14.71
C ALA A 75 -5.92 2.12 -13.99
N ARG A 76 -5.25 1.19 -14.67
CA ARG A 76 -4.01 0.59 -14.19
C ARG A 76 -2.84 1.50 -14.52
N VAL A 77 -2.04 1.88 -13.54
CA VAL A 77 -0.85 2.72 -13.76
C VAL A 77 0.40 1.92 -13.41
N LYS A 78 1.36 1.81 -14.34
CA LYS A 78 2.64 1.14 -14.11
C LYS A 78 3.80 1.91 -14.73
N ILE A 79 5.02 1.58 -14.29
CA ILE A 79 6.25 2.02 -14.96
C ILE A 79 6.50 1.07 -16.13
N MET A 80 6.96 1.60 -17.26
CA MET A 80 7.35 0.78 -18.41
C MET A 80 8.48 -0.15 -18.03
N ASP A 81 8.26 -1.45 -18.21
CA ASP A 81 9.29 -2.48 -18.08
C ASP A 81 10.07 -2.63 -19.39
N TYR A 82 11.09 -3.49 -19.38
CA TYR A 82 11.96 -3.70 -20.54
C TYR A 82 11.19 -4.21 -21.76
N GLU A 83 10.27 -5.15 -21.57
CA GLU A 83 9.45 -5.72 -22.64
C GLU A 83 8.58 -4.64 -23.30
N GLU A 84 8.05 -3.70 -22.51
CA GLU A 84 7.27 -2.59 -23.03
C GLU A 84 8.11 -1.55 -23.78
N PHE A 85 9.35 -1.29 -23.35
CA PHE A 85 10.28 -0.45 -24.11
C PHE A 85 10.63 -1.09 -25.46
N GLU A 86 10.92 -2.39 -25.46
CA GLU A 86 11.17 -3.17 -26.68
C GLU A 86 9.95 -3.14 -27.59
N TYR A 87 8.76 -3.42 -27.06
CA TYR A 87 7.51 -3.34 -27.81
C TYR A 87 7.30 -1.96 -28.44
N CYS A 88 7.56 -0.88 -27.69
CA CYS A 88 7.43 0.47 -28.23
C CYS A 88 8.45 0.78 -29.33
N TRP A 89 9.67 0.29 -29.17
CA TRP A 89 10.73 0.43 -30.18
C TRP A 89 10.36 -0.31 -31.48
N GLU A 90 9.84 -1.54 -31.38
CA GLU A 90 9.44 -2.33 -32.54
C GLU A 90 8.25 -1.75 -33.30
N ASN A 91 7.26 -1.19 -32.59
CA ASN A 91 5.96 -0.85 -33.19
C ASN A 91 5.78 0.64 -33.49
N PHE A 92 6.49 1.53 -32.80
CA PHE A 92 6.24 2.98 -32.88
C PHE A 92 7.45 3.82 -33.29
N VAL A 93 8.62 3.21 -33.48
CA VAL A 93 9.85 3.92 -33.90
C VAL A 93 10.20 3.55 -35.33
N TYR A 94 10.46 4.57 -36.15
CA TYR A 94 10.96 4.37 -37.52
C TYR A 94 12.47 4.08 -37.47
N LYS A 95 12.88 2.94 -38.01
CA LYS A 95 14.24 2.40 -37.88
C LYS A 95 14.93 2.41 -39.24
N GLU A 96 15.60 3.50 -39.59
CA GLU A 96 16.38 3.50 -40.83
C GLU A 96 17.65 2.65 -40.68
N TYR A 97 18.45 2.77 -39.59
CA TYR A 97 19.74 2.04 -39.47
C TYR A 97 20.27 1.79 -38.03
N LYS A 98 19.43 1.55 -37.01
CA LYS A 98 19.90 1.17 -35.65
C LYS A 98 19.22 -0.09 -35.12
N PRO A 99 19.94 -1.22 -34.98
CA PRO A 99 19.33 -2.50 -34.66
C PRO A 99 19.07 -2.74 -33.17
N SER A 100 19.76 -2.06 -32.23
CA SER A 100 19.39 -2.17 -30.81
C SER A 100 19.74 -0.95 -29.97
N MET A 101 18.94 -0.73 -28.93
CA MET A 101 19.13 0.29 -27.93
C MET A 101 19.38 -0.40 -26.58
N CYS A 102 20.47 -0.02 -25.91
CA CYS A 102 20.76 -0.45 -24.55
C CYS A 102 19.98 0.46 -23.60
N TRP A 103 18.98 -0.11 -22.91
CA TRP A 103 18.24 0.60 -21.87
C TRP A 103 18.93 0.39 -20.52
N ASP A 104 19.17 1.49 -19.81
CA ASP A 104 19.67 1.46 -18.45
C ASP A 104 18.65 0.75 -17.53
N LYS A 105 19.03 -0.43 -17.02
CA LYS A 105 18.16 -1.31 -16.23
C LYS A 105 17.96 -0.80 -14.80
N ASP A 106 18.80 0.12 -14.33
CA ASP A 106 18.89 0.44 -12.91
C ASP A 106 17.77 1.38 -12.44
N ASN A 107 17.13 2.10 -13.36
CA ASN A 107 16.10 3.09 -13.02
C ASN A 107 14.69 2.50 -12.79
N TYR A 108 14.37 1.34 -13.38
CA TYR A 108 13.02 0.75 -13.29
C TYR A 108 12.63 0.45 -11.85
N GLY A 109 13.51 -0.20 -11.08
CA GLY A 109 13.24 -0.57 -9.69
C GLY A 109 12.96 0.63 -8.80
N PHE A 110 13.76 1.70 -8.96
CA PHE A 110 13.56 2.96 -8.25
C PHE A 110 12.21 3.61 -8.61
N LEU A 111 11.91 3.77 -9.90
CA LEU A 111 10.67 4.41 -10.35
C LEU A 111 9.44 3.59 -9.96
N ARG A 112 9.50 2.26 -10.04
CA ARG A 112 8.41 1.37 -9.63
C ARG A 112 8.12 1.50 -8.15
N ARG A 113 9.16 1.49 -7.30
CA ARG A 113 9.01 1.71 -5.85
C ARG A 113 8.42 3.11 -5.57
N LYS A 114 8.90 4.15 -6.27
CA LYS A 114 8.35 5.50 -6.14
C LYS A 114 6.89 5.59 -6.59
N LEU A 115 6.51 4.93 -7.66
CA LEU A 115 5.11 4.87 -8.09
C LEU A 115 4.24 4.16 -7.04
N GLN A 116 4.68 3.02 -6.52
CA GLN A 116 3.95 2.30 -5.45
C GLN A 116 3.78 3.15 -4.19
N GLU A 117 4.83 3.88 -3.78
CA GLU A 117 4.75 4.87 -2.70
C GLU A 117 3.69 5.95 -3.04
N ILE A 118 3.73 6.54 -4.24
CA ILE A 118 2.76 7.57 -4.62
C ILE A 118 1.33 7.03 -4.61
N LEU A 119 1.11 5.85 -5.16
CA LEU A 119 -0.20 5.21 -5.23
C LEU A 119 -0.68 4.67 -3.87
N ARG A 120 0.18 4.65 -2.85
CA ARG A 120 -0.08 4.00 -1.56
C ARG A 120 -0.45 2.54 -1.76
N HIS A 121 0.29 1.87 -2.64
CA HIS A 121 0.19 0.42 -2.81
C HIS A 121 1.17 -0.28 -1.87
N PRO A 122 0.84 -1.50 -1.41
CA PRO A 122 1.72 -2.24 -0.54
C PRO A 122 3.00 -2.64 -1.28
N MET A 123 4.12 -2.61 -0.56
CA MET A 123 5.36 -3.26 -0.98
C MET A 123 5.25 -4.76 -0.70
N ASN A 124 6.03 -5.58 -1.40
CA ASN A 124 6.05 -7.02 -1.14
C ASN A 124 6.72 -7.33 0.21
N ALA A 125 7.91 -6.78 0.43
CA ALA A 125 8.72 -7.03 1.62
C ALA A 125 9.66 -5.84 1.88
N MET A 126 10.30 -5.83 3.05
CA MET A 126 11.33 -4.86 3.44
C MET A 126 12.72 -5.52 3.51
N TYR A 127 13.77 -4.71 3.59
CA TYR A 127 15.13 -5.24 3.75
C TYR A 127 15.42 -5.64 5.21
N PRO A 128 16.27 -6.63 5.46
CA PRO A 128 16.63 -7.09 6.81
C PRO A 128 17.02 -5.98 7.79
N GLY A 129 17.84 -5.03 7.33
CA GLY A 129 18.29 -3.90 8.17
C GLY A 129 17.13 -3.00 8.62
N ILE A 130 16.12 -2.83 7.78
CA ILE A 130 14.90 -2.08 8.11
C ILE A 130 14.10 -2.84 9.17
N PHE A 131 13.94 -4.15 9.01
CA PHE A 131 13.21 -4.96 9.97
C PHE A 131 13.87 -4.93 11.36
N TYR A 132 15.16 -5.23 11.45
CA TYR A 132 15.89 -5.19 12.72
C TYR A 132 15.93 -3.80 13.36
N PHE A 133 15.94 -2.74 12.55
CA PHE A 133 15.90 -1.40 13.09
C PHE A 133 14.50 -1.06 13.61
N HIS A 134 13.45 -1.22 12.79
CA HIS A 134 12.11 -0.74 13.10
C HIS A 134 11.27 -1.70 13.93
N PHE A 135 11.42 -3.01 13.87
CA PHE A 135 10.60 -3.96 14.63
C PHE A 135 11.17 -4.29 16.01
N ARG A 136 12.41 -3.92 16.31
CA ARG A 136 13.01 -4.18 17.63
C ARG A 136 12.19 -3.58 18.78
N ASN A 137 11.66 -4.41 19.67
CA ASN A 137 10.73 -4.04 20.76
C ASN A 137 11.37 -3.33 21.96
N LEU A 138 12.21 -2.32 21.70
CA LEU A 138 12.90 -1.56 22.74
C LEU A 138 11.92 -0.77 23.62
N ARG A 139 12.16 -0.74 24.93
CA ARG A 139 11.46 0.15 25.88
C ARG A 139 11.60 1.63 25.54
N LYS A 140 12.79 2.04 25.06
CA LYS A 140 13.08 3.41 24.59
C LYS A 140 13.71 3.32 23.20
N ALA A 141 13.00 3.83 22.20
CA ALA A 141 13.35 3.60 20.81
C ALA A 141 13.60 4.94 20.08
N TYR A 142 14.79 5.51 20.29
CA TYR A 142 15.21 6.76 19.65
C TYR A 142 15.43 6.59 18.14
N GLY A 143 15.18 7.65 17.37
CA GLY A 143 15.45 7.74 15.93
C GLY A 143 14.51 6.95 15.01
N ARG A 144 13.48 6.29 15.56
CA ARG A 144 12.51 5.49 14.80
C ARG A 144 11.29 6.31 14.40
N ASN A 145 11.52 7.29 13.52
CA ASN A 145 10.49 8.24 13.06
C ASN A 145 9.58 7.66 11.95
N GLU A 146 9.78 6.39 11.58
CA GLU A 146 8.94 5.69 10.62
C GLU A 146 8.19 4.52 11.26
N THR A 147 6.93 4.39 10.85
CA THR A 147 6.05 3.24 11.14
C THR A 147 6.03 2.33 9.92
N TRP A 148 6.37 1.07 10.15
CA TRP A 148 6.29 -0.01 9.20
C TRP A 148 5.16 -0.95 9.64
N LEU A 149 4.28 -1.29 8.71
CA LEU A 149 3.08 -2.09 8.94
C LEU A 149 3.05 -3.22 7.92
N CYS A 150 3.33 -4.44 8.36
CA CYS A 150 3.06 -5.64 7.57
C CYS A 150 1.61 -6.03 7.76
N PHE A 151 0.99 -6.62 6.74
CA PHE A 151 -0.39 -7.08 6.85
C PHE A 151 -0.66 -8.37 6.10
N THR A 152 -1.69 -9.06 6.55
CA THR A 152 -2.41 -10.07 5.79
C THR A 152 -3.89 -9.70 5.73
N VAL A 153 -4.54 -10.05 4.62
CA VAL A 153 -5.99 -9.91 4.39
C VAL A 153 -6.47 -11.20 3.78
N GLU A 154 -7.41 -11.85 4.44
CA GLU A 154 -8.13 -13.00 3.94
C GLU A 154 -9.58 -12.60 3.73
N GLY A 155 -10.03 -12.61 2.47
CA GLY A 155 -11.43 -12.41 2.10
C GLY A 155 -12.14 -13.75 2.07
N ILE A 156 -13.23 -13.86 2.82
CA ILE A 156 -14.00 -15.07 3.05
C ILE A 156 -15.38 -14.92 2.42
N MET A 157 -15.84 -15.96 1.74
CA MET A 157 -17.22 -16.09 1.27
C MET A 157 -17.71 -17.50 1.57
N ASN A 158 -18.91 -17.60 2.15
CA ASN A 158 -19.53 -18.88 2.51
C ASN A 158 -18.58 -19.80 3.33
N GLY A 159 -17.81 -19.21 4.25
CA GLY A 159 -16.85 -19.92 5.11
C GLY A 159 -15.55 -20.35 4.43
N SER A 160 -15.33 -20.05 3.15
CA SER A 160 -14.10 -20.37 2.41
C SER A 160 -13.28 -19.13 2.08
N ILE A 161 -11.95 -19.23 2.16
CA ILE A 161 -11.04 -18.16 1.73
C ILE A 161 -11.08 -18.06 0.21
N VAL A 162 -11.53 -16.92 -0.32
CA VAL A 162 -11.66 -16.65 -1.77
C VAL A 162 -10.64 -15.64 -2.29
N SER A 163 -9.95 -14.92 -1.40
CA SER A 163 -8.89 -13.99 -1.79
C SER A 163 -7.91 -13.77 -0.66
N GLY A 164 -6.61 -13.88 -0.94
CA GLY A 164 -5.54 -13.54 -0.01
C GLY A 164 -4.68 -12.40 -0.54
N LYS A 165 -4.34 -11.43 0.32
CA LYS A 165 -3.33 -10.41 0.03
C LYS A 165 -2.48 -10.14 1.26
N SER A 166 -1.20 -9.91 1.02
CA SER A 166 -0.26 -9.55 2.06
C SER A 166 0.73 -8.52 1.52
N GLY A 167 1.41 -7.81 2.42
CA GLY A 167 2.46 -6.87 2.05
C GLY A 167 2.80 -5.90 3.16
N VAL A 168 3.50 -4.84 2.79
CA VAL A 168 4.10 -3.89 3.74
C VAL A 168 3.76 -2.45 3.36
N PHE A 169 3.28 -1.69 4.33
CA PHE A 169 3.15 -0.25 4.28
C PHE A 169 4.20 0.44 5.13
N ARG A 170 4.62 1.62 4.67
CA ARG A 170 5.43 2.57 5.44
C ARG A 170 4.71 3.91 5.48
N ASN A 171 4.84 4.64 6.58
CA ASN A 171 4.39 6.03 6.63
C ASN A 171 5.12 6.88 5.57
N GLN A 172 4.41 7.86 5.03
CA GLN A 172 4.90 8.70 3.95
C GLN A 172 5.21 10.11 4.47
N VAL A 173 6.41 10.28 5.02
CA VAL A 173 6.92 11.60 5.44
C VAL A 173 7.16 12.48 4.21
N GLY A 174 6.74 13.74 4.23
CA GLY A 174 6.85 14.65 3.08
C GLY A 174 5.87 14.35 1.92
N SER A 175 4.95 13.39 2.11
CA SER A 175 3.72 13.35 1.32
C SER A 175 2.76 14.41 1.83
N ASP A 176 2.01 15.05 0.93
CA ASP A 176 0.94 15.96 1.32
C ASP A 176 -0.41 15.37 0.83
N PRO A 177 -1.31 14.99 1.76
CA PRO A 177 -1.09 14.98 3.21
C PRO A 177 -0.17 13.82 3.63
N SER A 178 0.62 14.06 4.69
CA SER A 178 1.47 13.04 5.30
C SER A 178 0.58 11.89 5.74
N CYS A 179 0.94 10.66 5.35
CA CYS A 179 0.08 9.51 5.56
C CYS A 179 0.78 8.53 6.49
N HIS A 180 0.20 8.25 7.64
CA HIS A 180 0.65 7.16 8.50
C HIS A 180 0.37 5.81 7.83
N ALA A 181 1.11 4.77 8.22
CA ALA A 181 1.05 3.46 7.56
C ALA A 181 -0.35 2.85 7.64
N GLU A 182 -1.03 3.02 8.77
CA GLU A 182 -2.41 2.63 9.07
C GLU A 182 -3.38 3.28 8.07
N MET A 183 -3.20 4.58 7.80
CA MET A 183 -4.05 5.31 6.86
C MET A 183 -3.74 4.96 5.40
N CYS A 184 -2.49 4.61 5.09
CA CYS A 184 -2.12 4.05 3.78
C CYS A 184 -2.85 2.73 3.55
N PHE A 185 -2.78 1.79 4.52
CA PHE A 185 -3.50 0.53 4.47
C PHE A 185 -5.00 0.76 4.31
N LEU A 186 -5.60 1.58 5.18
CA LEU A 186 -7.05 1.79 5.20
C LEU A 186 -7.57 2.35 3.87
N SER A 187 -6.83 3.30 3.30
CA SER A 187 -7.14 3.86 1.98
C SER A 187 -7.02 2.79 0.88
N TRP A 188 -5.96 1.99 0.89
CA TRP A 188 -5.76 0.92 -0.09
C TRP A 188 -6.85 -0.16 0.01
N PHE A 189 -7.15 -0.63 1.22
CA PHE A 189 -8.11 -1.70 1.48
C PHE A 189 -9.51 -1.32 1.00
N ARG A 190 -9.97 -0.10 1.30
CA ARG A 190 -11.28 0.43 0.86
C ARG A 190 -11.45 0.45 -0.66
N HIS A 191 -10.40 0.78 -1.40
CA HIS A 191 -10.50 0.95 -2.86
C HIS A 191 -10.22 -0.33 -3.65
N ASN A 192 -9.47 -1.27 -3.08
CA ASN A 192 -8.95 -2.41 -3.85
C ASN A 192 -9.51 -3.76 -3.42
N MET A 193 -9.98 -3.90 -2.17
CA MET A 193 -10.37 -5.21 -1.65
C MET A 193 -11.77 -5.23 -1.05
N LEU A 194 -12.18 -4.17 -0.37
CA LEU A 194 -13.43 -4.13 0.39
C LEU A 194 -14.66 -4.34 -0.50
N SER A 195 -15.48 -5.32 -0.14
CA SER A 195 -16.73 -5.68 -0.80
C SER A 195 -17.78 -5.99 0.27
N PRO A 196 -19.05 -5.57 0.09
CA PRO A 196 -20.12 -5.90 1.03
C PRO A 196 -20.44 -7.40 1.13
N ASN A 197 -20.05 -8.19 0.12
CA ASN A 197 -20.44 -9.61 -0.01
C ASN A 197 -19.40 -10.58 0.55
N LYS A 198 -18.39 -10.07 1.25
CA LYS A 198 -17.28 -10.84 1.79
C LYS A 198 -17.03 -10.45 3.23
N ASP A 199 -16.68 -11.44 4.04
CA ASP A 199 -16.06 -11.19 5.33
C ASP A 199 -14.55 -11.08 5.16
N TYR A 200 -13.89 -10.39 6.08
CA TYR A 200 -12.45 -10.18 6.04
C TYR A 200 -11.82 -10.43 7.40
N GLU A 201 -10.81 -11.28 7.41
CA GLU A 201 -9.86 -11.40 8.52
C GLU A 201 -8.61 -10.60 8.14
N VAL A 202 -8.33 -9.54 8.89
CA VAL A 202 -7.23 -8.63 8.65
C VAL A 202 -6.28 -8.67 9.83
N THR A 203 -5.00 -8.93 9.56
CA THR A 203 -3.96 -8.90 10.59
C THR A 203 -2.93 -7.84 10.24
N TRP A 204 -2.60 -6.96 11.20
CA TRP A 204 -1.52 -6.00 11.11
C TRP A 204 -0.40 -6.38 12.07
N TYR A 205 0.84 -6.29 11.58
CA TYR A 205 2.05 -6.34 12.39
C TYR A 205 2.76 -4.99 12.26
N ALA A 206 2.62 -4.15 13.26
CA ALA A 206 3.05 -2.76 13.22
C ALA A 206 4.24 -2.50 14.13
N SER A 207 5.25 -1.80 13.62
CA SER A 207 6.42 -1.41 14.40
C SER A 207 6.09 -0.48 15.58
N TRP A 208 5.02 0.31 15.46
CA TRP A 208 4.47 1.18 16.49
C TRP A 208 2.97 1.00 16.59
N SER A 209 2.41 1.13 17.78
CA SER A 209 0.95 1.11 17.97
C SER A 209 0.31 2.33 17.31
N PRO A 210 -0.94 2.22 16.82
CA PRO A 210 -1.62 3.34 16.18
C PRO A 210 -1.74 4.57 17.08
N CYS A 211 -1.45 5.75 16.53
CA CYS A 211 -1.68 7.01 17.24
C CYS A 211 -3.17 7.40 17.24
N PRO A 212 -3.63 8.37 18.07
CA PRO A 212 -5.05 8.75 18.15
C PRO A 212 -5.67 9.16 16.80
N LYS A 213 -4.89 9.86 15.97
CA LYS A 213 -5.32 10.28 14.62
C LYS A 213 -5.48 9.13 13.63
N CYS A 214 -4.92 7.96 13.93
CA CYS A 214 -5.10 6.72 13.16
C CYS A 214 -6.15 5.81 13.81
N ALA A 215 -6.06 5.62 15.12
CA ALA A 215 -6.96 4.78 15.89
C ALA A 215 -8.42 5.21 15.75
N GLY A 216 -8.72 6.51 15.80
CA GLY A 216 -10.08 7.04 15.61
C GLY A 216 -10.71 6.64 14.27
N PRO A 217 -10.11 7.01 13.12
CA PRO A 217 -10.61 6.62 11.80
C PRO A 217 -10.67 5.12 11.55
N VAL A 218 -9.76 4.33 12.14
CA VAL A 218 -9.80 2.86 12.04
C VAL A 218 -10.94 2.28 12.87
N ALA A 219 -11.16 2.76 14.09
CA ALA A 219 -12.30 2.35 14.91
C ALA A 219 -13.64 2.71 14.22
N GLU A 220 -13.74 3.92 13.67
CA GLU A 220 -14.90 4.37 12.91
C GLU A 220 -15.14 3.53 11.63
N PHE A 221 -14.07 3.00 11.03
CA PHE A 221 -14.18 2.06 9.92
C PHE A 221 -14.75 0.71 10.37
N LEU A 222 -14.22 0.12 11.45
CA LEU A 222 -14.72 -1.15 11.98
C LEU A 222 -16.18 -1.07 12.42
N ALA A 223 -16.58 0.05 13.03
CA ALA A 223 -17.97 0.32 13.40
C ALA A 223 -18.93 0.27 12.20
N ARG A 224 -18.50 0.74 11.03
CA ARG A 224 -19.29 0.74 9.78
C ARG A 224 -19.20 -0.57 8.99
N HIS A 225 -18.13 -1.33 9.17
CA HIS A 225 -17.82 -2.54 8.40
C HIS A 225 -17.68 -3.74 9.33
N ARG A 226 -18.83 -4.21 9.85
CA ARG A 226 -18.90 -5.37 10.75
C ARG A 226 -18.45 -6.68 10.11
N ASN A 227 -18.33 -6.72 8.79
CA ASN A 227 -17.75 -7.82 8.00
C ASN A 227 -16.22 -7.80 8.01
N VAL A 228 -15.57 -6.92 8.77
CA VAL A 228 -14.11 -6.85 8.89
C VAL A 228 -13.71 -7.07 10.34
N ARG A 229 -12.90 -8.10 10.57
CA ARG A 229 -12.23 -8.37 11.84
C ARG A 229 -10.77 -7.97 11.73
N LEU A 230 -10.30 -7.20 12.70
CA LEU A 230 -8.96 -6.64 12.70
C LEU A 230 -8.19 -7.10 13.92
N THR A 231 -7.06 -7.76 13.70
CA THR A 231 -6.07 -8.05 14.73
C THR A 231 -4.83 -7.18 14.50
N ILE A 232 -4.37 -6.50 15.53
CA ILE A 232 -3.24 -5.59 15.50
C ILE A 232 -2.19 -6.11 16.48
N PHE A 233 -1.13 -6.70 15.97
CA PHE A 233 0.09 -6.96 16.71
C PHE A 233 1.01 -5.74 16.61
N THR A 234 1.46 -5.23 17.75
CA THR A 234 2.42 -4.12 17.77
C THR A 234 3.71 -4.48 18.46
N ALA A 235 4.83 -4.13 17.83
CA ALA A 235 6.15 -4.33 18.41
C ALA A 235 6.43 -3.40 19.60
N ARG A 236 5.80 -2.21 19.61
CA ARG A 236 6.00 -1.18 20.64
C ARG A 236 4.78 -0.28 20.77
N LEU A 237 4.48 0.12 22.01
CA LEU A 237 3.44 1.09 22.28
C LEU A 237 3.96 2.52 22.06
N TYR A 238 3.31 3.27 21.17
CA TYR A 238 3.69 4.63 20.83
C TYR A 238 3.05 5.62 21.82
N TYR A 239 3.89 6.41 22.51
CA TYR A 239 3.47 7.41 23.51
C TYR A 239 2.42 6.91 24.50
N PHE A 240 2.57 5.66 24.97
CA PHE A 240 1.59 4.96 25.80
C PHE A 240 1.34 5.61 27.17
N TRP A 241 2.23 6.50 27.63
CA TRP A 241 2.02 7.29 28.84
C TRP A 241 1.04 8.46 28.63
N ASN A 242 0.70 8.80 27.38
CA ASN A 242 -0.24 9.87 27.07
C ASN A 242 -1.68 9.32 27.05
N PRO A 243 -2.61 9.89 27.83
CA PRO A 243 -4.01 9.46 27.89
C PRO A 243 -4.72 9.39 26.53
N ASP A 244 -4.42 10.29 25.58
CA ASP A 244 -5.06 10.29 24.26
C ASP A 244 -4.70 9.03 23.47
N PHE A 245 -3.44 8.57 23.57
CA PHE A 245 -2.94 7.38 22.90
C PHE A 245 -3.58 6.13 23.50
N GLN A 246 -3.67 6.06 24.82
CA GLN A 246 -4.38 5.01 25.53
C GLN A 246 -5.86 4.95 25.11
N GLN A 247 -6.53 6.10 25.07
CA GLN A 247 -7.92 6.19 24.65
C GLN A 247 -8.14 5.74 23.20
N GLY A 248 -7.19 6.04 22.31
CA GLY A 248 -7.20 5.53 20.94
C GLY A 248 -7.18 4.00 20.88
N LEU A 249 -6.29 3.36 21.65
CA LEU A 249 -6.20 1.90 21.72
C LEU A 249 -7.44 1.26 22.35
N ARG A 250 -7.97 1.83 23.44
CA ARG A 250 -9.23 1.39 24.05
C ARG A 250 -10.38 1.45 23.05
N ARG A 251 -10.50 2.56 22.30
CA ARG A 251 -11.56 2.71 21.30
C ARG A 251 -11.46 1.67 20.17
N LEU A 252 -10.25 1.32 19.73
CA LEU A 252 -10.08 0.23 18.77
C LEU A 252 -10.59 -1.10 19.33
N SER A 253 -10.25 -1.42 20.57
CA SER A 253 -10.71 -2.64 21.24
C SER A 253 -12.23 -2.67 21.42
N GLN A 254 -12.83 -1.55 21.81
CA GLN A 254 -14.28 -1.39 21.93
C GLN A 254 -15.03 -1.61 20.60
N GLU A 255 -14.44 -1.23 19.47
CA GLU A 255 -15.02 -1.46 18.15
C GLU A 255 -14.71 -2.86 17.56
N GLY A 256 -14.13 -3.75 18.37
CA GLY A 256 -13.91 -5.16 18.03
C GLY A 256 -12.54 -5.49 17.44
N ALA A 257 -11.57 -4.57 17.49
CA ALA A 257 -10.19 -4.90 17.11
C ALA A 257 -9.45 -5.61 18.26
N SER A 258 -8.76 -6.71 17.94
CA SER A 258 -7.84 -7.35 18.89
C SER A 258 -6.50 -6.63 18.87
N VAL A 259 -6.14 -5.91 19.94
CA VAL A 259 -4.85 -5.21 20.05
C VAL A 259 -3.91 -6.02 20.94
N LEU A 260 -2.77 -6.43 20.40
CA LEU A 260 -1.81 -7.36 21.00
C LEU A 260 -0.37 -6.86 20.85
N ILE A 261 0.53 -7.36 21.69
CA ILE A 261 1.98 -7.12 21.57
C ILE A 261 2.61 -8.29 20.82
N MET A 262 3.52 -7.98 19.89
CA MET A 262 4.26 -9.01 19.16
C MET A 262 5.14 -9.85 20.08
N ASP A 263 5.03 -11.16 19.99
CA ASP A 263 5.93 -12.14 20.62
C ASP A 263 6.99 -12.67 19.64
N TYR A 264 7.69 -13.75 20.04
CA TYR A 264 8.77 -14.31 19.22
C TYR A 264 8.23 -14.83 17.88
N GLU A 265 7.12 -15.55 17.95
CA GLU A 265 6.43 -16.18 16.83
C GLU A 265 5.94 -15.13 15.83
N ASP A 266 5.41 -14.02 16.31
CA ASP A 266 5.00 -12.90 15.47
C ASP A 266 6.19 -12.25 14.73
N PHE A 267 7.34 -12.09 15.39
CA PHE A 267 8.54 -11.55 14.76
C PHE A 267 9.13 -12.51 13.73
N GLU A 268 9.16 -13.81 14.04
CA GLU A 268 9.61 -14.86 13.13
C GLU A 268 8.70 -14.94 11.90
N TYR A 269 7.38 -14.95 12.10
CA TYR A 269 6.41 -14.90 11.01
C TYR A 269 6.63 -13.68 10.11
N CYS A 270 6.87 -12.50 10.72
CA CYS A 270 7.13 -11.31 9.93
C CYS A 270 8.43 -11.37 9.14
N TRP A 271 9.47 -11.97 9.72
CA TRP A 271 10.74 -12.18 9.07
C TRP A 271 10.61 -13.10 7.85
N ASP A 272 9.85 -14.18 7.97
CA ASP A 272 9.69 -15.17 6.90
C ASP A 272 8.81 -14.67 5.75
N ASN A 273 7.82 -13.83 6.05
CA ASN A 273 6.81 -13.43 5.06
C ASN A 273 7.00 -12.01 4.49
N PHE A 274 7.68 -11.12 5.21
CA PHE A 274 7.74 -9.69 4.87
C PHE A 274 9.16 -9.14 4.80
N VAL A 275 10.19 -9.98 4.88
CA VAL A 275 11.59 -9.56 4.77
C VAL A 275 12.27 -10.28 3.62
N TYR A 276 13.08 -9.55 2.84
CA TYR A 276 14.03 -10.16 1.91
C TYR A 276 15.15 -10.83 2.70
N ASN A 277 14.86 -12.01 3.26
CA ASN A 277 15.72 -12.72 4.20
C ASN A 277 16.76 -13.64 3.53
N ASP A 278 16.68 -13.81 2.20
CA ASP A 278 17.55 -14.68 1.40
C ASP A 278 17.67 -16.10 1.97
N GLY A 279 16.57 -16.63 2.54
CA GLY A 279 16.52 -17.96 3.17
C GLY A 279 17.19 -18.05 4.54
N GLN A 280 17.64 -16.93 5.11
CA GLN A 280 18.17 -16.91 6.47
C GLN A 280 17.05 -16.99 7.51
N THR A 281 17.29 -17.69 8.60
CA THR A 281 16.37 -17.74 9.74
C THR A 281 16.39 -16.45 10.56
N PHE A 282 15.28 -16.17 11.23
CA PHE A 282 15.19 -15.04 12.15
C PHE A 282 16.17 -15.21 13.32
N LYS A 283 16.89 -14.14 13.67
CA LYS A 283 17.80 -14.12 14.84
C LYS A 283 17.25 -13.13 15.87
N PRO A 284 16.68 -13.61 17.00
CA PRO A 284 16.10 -12.71 17.99
C PRO A 284 17.19 -11.81 18.61
N TRP A 285 16.83 -10.56 18.88
CA TRP A 285 17.71 -9.67 19.64
C TRP A 285 17.65 -9.99 21.14
N LYS A 286 18.67 -9.54 21.88
CA LYS A 286 18.71 -9.67 23.34
C LYS A 286 17.45 -9.06 23.98
N ILE A 287 16.87 -9.77 24.95
CA ILE A 287 15.74 -9.31 25.79
C ILE A 287 14.45 -9.14 24.97
N LEU A 288 14.28 -9.86 23.85
CA LEU A 288 13.04 -9.81 23.06
C LEU A 288 11.82 -10.21 23.91
N GLN A 289 11.87 -11.40 24.53
CA GLN A 289 10.76 -11.96 25.29
C GLN A 289 10.39 -11.11 26.51
N ASP A 290 11.38 -10.70 27.32
CA ASP A 290 11.11 -9.87 28.51
C ASP A 290 10.49 -8.51 28.15
N ASN A 291 10.90 -7.93 27.02
CA ASN A 291 10.29 -6.69 26.53
C ASN A 291 8.86 -6.91 26.04
N SER A 292 8.59 -8.00 25.32
CA SER A 292 7.24 -8.36 24.88
C SER A 292 6.32 -8.56 26.09
N LEU A 293 6.76 -9.28 27.12
CA LEU A 293 6.00 -9.47 28.35
C LEU A 293 5.72 -8.13 29.08
N SER A 294 6.74 -7.29 29.22
CA SER A 294 6.59 -5.97 29.86
C SER A 294 5.61 -5.06 29.11
N LEU A 295 5.69 -5.04 27.78
CA LEU A 295 4.76 -4.29 26.93
C LEU A 295 3.35 -4.89 26.99
N HIS A 296 3.22 -6.22 27.08
CA HIS A 296 1.94 -6.90 27.17
C HIS A 296 1.20 -6.50 28.46
N ILE A 297 1.88 -6.52 29.61
CA ILE A 297 1.32 -6.06 30.89
C ILE A 297 0.86 -4.60 30.78
N THR A 298 1.70 -3.73 30.22
CA THR A 298 1.36 -2.31 30.00
C THR A 298 0.13 -2.15 29.10
N LEU A 299 0.01 -2.96 28.04
CA LEU A 299 -1.14 -2.91 27.15
C LEU A 299 -2.42 -3.38 27.86
N GLN A 300 -2.35 -4.43 28.68
CA GLN A 300 -3.51 -4.88 29.46
C GLN A 300 -4.00 -3.81 30.42
N GLU A 301 -3.10 -3.09 31.10
CA GLU A 301 -3.46 -1.94 31.95
C GLU A 301 -4.13 -0.81 31.16
N ILE A 302 -3.72 -0.59 29.91
CA ILE A 302 -4.30 0.45 29.05
C ILE A 302 -5.70 0.07 28.56
N LEU A 303 -5.94 -1.22 28.30
CA LEU A 303 -7.18 -1.74 27.73
C LEU A 303 -8.28 -2.02 28.76
N GLN A 304 -7.94 -2.05 30.05
CA GLN A 304 -8.90 -2.02 31.17
C GLN A 304 -9.74 -0.72 31.14
#